data_AF-A0A955CEV6-F1
#
_entry.id   AF-A0A955CEV6-F1
#
_cell.length_a   1.000
_cell.length_b   1.000
_cell.length_c   1.000
_cell.angle_alpha   90.00
_cell.angle_beta   90.00
_cell.angle_gamma   90.00
#
_symmetry.space_group_name_H-M   'P 1'
#
loop_
_entity.id
_entity.type
_entity.pdbx_description
1 polymer ?
#
loop_
_entity_poly.entity_id
_entity_poly.type
_entity_poly.pdbx_seq_one_letter_code
_entity_poly.pdbx_strand_id
1 'polypeptide(L)'
;SLAEAAGVAYVVEGSALGGQKLADWANRRLGVSATGGGRFFHGNGTQTRAQWLGVTSWLDRVLNTDQQASLATAAAKRTFLIYASQLKGLA
;
A
#
# COMPACT_ATOMS: atom_id res chain seq x y z
N SER A 1 10.04 -1.58 15.66
CA SER A 1 10.88 -2.75 15.34
C SER A 1 10.86 -3.04 13.85
N LEU A 2 11.75 -3.91 13.34
CA LEU A 2 11.74 -4.31 11.91
C LEU A 2 10.42 -4.97 11.51
N ALA A 3 9.88 -5.85 12.36
CA ALA A 3 8.62 -6.53 12.09
C ALA A 3 7.44 -5.56 11.97
N GLU A 4 7.35 -4.55 12.85
CA GLU A 4 6.30 -3.54 12.75
C GLU A 4 6.42 -2.71 11.46
N ALA A 5 7.65 -2.29 11.08
CA ALA A 5 7.89 -1.57 9.84
C ALA A 5 7.52 -2.42 8.61
N ALA A 6 7.80 -3.72 8.63
CA ALA A 6 7.36 -4.66 7.60
C ALA A 6 5.83 -4.73 7.48
N GLY A 7 5.12 -4.73 8.61
CA GLY A 7 3.66 -4.62 8.63
C GLY A 7 3.12 -3.31 8.02
N VAL A 8 3.76 -2.18 8.30
CA VAL A 8 3.40 -0.89 7.68
C VAL A 8 3.65 -0.93 6.17
N ALA A 9 4.82 -1.44 5.75
CA ALA A 9 5.20 -1.56 4.35
C ALA A 9 4.22 -2.43 3.55
N TYR A 10 3.74 -3.54 4.13
CA TYR A 10 2.69 -4.37 3.52
C TYR A 10 1.46 -3.54 3.12
N VAL A 11 0.99 -2.66 4.01
CA VAL A 11 -0.22 -1.85 3.76
C VAL A 11 0.06 -0.78 2.70
N VAL A 12 1.16 -0.04 2.85
CA VAL A 12 1.49 1.09 1.98
C VAL A 12 1.79 0.60 0.56
N GLU A 13 2.70 -0.36 0.41
CA GLU A 13 3.09 -0.87 -0.91
C GLU A 13 1.96 -1.66 -1.57
N GLY A 14 1.19 -2.43 -0.79
CA GLY A 14 0.03 -3.16 -1.29
C GLY A 14 -1.07 -2.24 -1.82
N SER A 15 -1.22 -1.05 -1.24
CA SER A 15 -2.22 -0.06 -1.67
C SER A 15 -2.00 0.45 -3.10
N ALA A 16 -0.76 0.43 -3.59
CA ALA A 16 -0.43 0.90 -4.94
C ALA A 16 -1.16 0.10 -6.04
N LEU A 17 -1.44 -1.19 -5.81
CA LEU A 17 -2.23 -2.01 -6.74
C LEU A 17 -3.67 -1.52 -6.87
N GLY A 18 -4.30 -1.16 -5.74
CA GLY A 18 -5.62 -0.52 -5.73
C GLY A 18 -5.59 0.87 -6.36
N GLY A 19 -4.50 1.61 -6.14
CA GLY A 19 -4.21 2.89 -6.78
C GLY A 19 -4.35 2.85 -8.30
N GLN A 20 -3.87 1.79 -8.96
CA GLN A 20 -3.97 1.68 -10.43
C GLN A 20 -5.42 1.61 -10.91
N LYS A 21 -6.32 0.98 -10.14
CA LYS A 21 -7.75 1.00 -10.44
C LYS A 21 -8.35 2.38 -10.20
N LEU A 22 -7.93 3.09 -9.16
CA LEU A 22 -8.34 4.48 -8.92
C LEU A 22 -7.84 5.42 -10.02
N ALA A 23 -6.63 5.22 -10.56
CA ALA A 23 -6.08 5.99 -11.67
C ALA A 23 -6.97 5.88 -12.91
N ASP A 24 -7.38 4.65 -13.27
CA ASP A 24 -8.31 4.40 -14.37
C ASP A 24 -9.65 5.13 -14.18
N TRP A 25 -10.19 5.10 -12.96
CA TRP A 25 -11.44 5.77 -12.63
C TRP A 25 -11.31 7.30 -12.64
N ALA A 26 -10.25 7.84 -12.05
CA ALA A 26 -9.96 9.27 -12.02
C ALA A 26 -9.74 9.83 -13.43
N ASN A 27 -9.06 9.09 -14.30
CA ASN A 27 -8.89 9.47 -15.69
C ASN A 27 -10.23 9.55 -16.42
N ARG A 28 -11.04 8.49 -16.35
CA ARG A 28 -12.32 8.42 -17.06
C ARG A 28 -13.35 9.44 -16.57
N ARG A 29 -13.35 9.76 -15.27
CA ARG A 29 -14.37 10.63 -14.66
C ARG A 29 -13.95 12.09 -14.51
N LEU A 30 -12.66 12.33 -14.32
CA LEU A 30 -12.15 13.66 -13.96
C LEU A 30 -11.07 14.17 -14.94
N GLY A 31 -10.67 13.38 -15.94
CA GLY A 31 -9.61 13.75 -16.89
C GLY A 31 -8.20 13.75 -16.27
N VAL A 32 -8.05 13.23 -15.05
CA VAL A 32 -6.78 13.22 -14.31
C VAL A 32 -5.86 12.14 -14.88
N SER A 33 -4.60 12.49 -15.18
CA SER A 33 -3.61 11.57 -15.76
C SER A 33 -2.31 11.57 -14.95
N ALA A 34 -1.40 10.63 -15.24
CA ALA A 34 -0.10 10.57 -14.56
C ALA A 34 0.71 11.89 -14.67
N THR A 35 0.58 12.61 -15.78
CA THR A 35 1.21 13.92 -16.01
C THR A 35 0.31 15.09 -15.61
N GLY A 36 -0.98 14.85 -15.39
CA GLY A 36 -1.98 15.84 -14.99
C GLY A 36 -2.57 15.58 -13.59
N GLY A 37 -1.71 15.48 -12.57
CA GLY A 37 -2.12 15.42 -11.15
C GLY A 37 -2.44 14.03 -10.58
N GLY A 38 -2.48 12.99 -11.43
CA GLY A 38 -2.80 11.62 -11.03
C GLY A 38 -1.62 10.73 -10.66
N ARG A 39 -0.38 11.24 -10.72
CA ARG A 39 0.87 10.44 -10.62
C ARG A 39 0.85 9.44 -9.47
N PHE A 40 0.37 9.85 -8.29
CA PHE A 40 0.29 9.01 -7.10
C PHE A 40 -0.47 7.70 -7.34
N PHE A 41 -1.63 7.75 -8.02
CA PHE A 41 -2.45 6.57 -8.27
C PHE A 41 -1.85 5.61 -9.30
N HIS A 42 -0.93 6.08 -10.14
CA HIS A 42 -0.27 5.21 -11.12
C HIS A 42 0.79 4.31 -10.50
N GLY A 43 1.19 4.53 -9.23
CA GLY A 43 2.27 3.80 -8.57
C GLY A 43 3.54 3.85 -9.42
N ASN A 44 4.16 2.68 -9.62
CA ASN A 44 5.32 2.51 -10.50
C ASN A 44 4.93 1.99 -11.89
N GLY A 45 3.71 2.33 -12.35
CA GLY A 45 3.21 1.94 -13.67
C GLY A 45 3.19 0.43 -13.86
N THR A 46 3.75 -0.05 -14.97
CA THR A 46 3.81 -1.49 -15.27
C THR A 46 4.64 -2.30 -14.27
N GLN A 47 5.51 -1.64 -13.49
CA GLN A 47 6.35 -2.28 -12.49
C GLN A 47 5.66 -2.47 -11.13
N THR A 48 4.51 -1.84 -10.88
CA THR A 48 3.83 -1.88 -9.56
C THR A 48 3.62 -3.32 -9.07
N ARG A 49 3.17 -4.23 -9.95
CA ARG A 49 2.99 -5.64 -9.58
C ARG A 49 4.30 -6.34 -9.27
N ALA A 50 5.36 -6.09 -10.04
CA ALA A 50 6.66 -6.69 -9.81
C ALA A 50 7.27 -6.22 -8.48
N GLN A 51 7.12 -4.94 -8.16
CA GLN A 51 7.57 -4.38 -6.88
C GLN A 51 6.78 -4.95 -5.71
N TRP A 52 5.46 -5.09 -5.84
CA TRP A 52 4.65 -5.75 -4.81
C TRP A 52 5.12 -7.17 -4.51
N LEU A 53 5.42 -7.96 -5.56
CA LEU A 53 5.99 -9.30 -5.39
C LEU A 53 7.36 -9.27 -4.68
N GLY A 54 8.18 -8.26 -5.00
CA GLY A 54 9.44 -8.04 -4.30
C GLY A 54 9.25 -7.76 -2.80
N VAL A 55 8.25 -6.97 -2.45
CA VAL A 55 7.86 -6.69 -1.05
C VAL A 55 7.39 -7.97 -0.36
N THR A 56 6.50 -8.75 -0.96
CA THR A 56 6.02 -9.99 -0.35
C THR A 56 7.15 -11.00 -0.13
N SER A 57 8.05 -11.16 -1.11
CA SER A 57 9.22 -12.02 -0.94
C SER A 57 10.19 -11.50 0.14
N TRP A 58 10.27 -10.18 0.35
CA TRP A 58 11.04 -9.61 1.45
C TRP A 58 10.37 -9.87 2.80
N LEU A 59 9.05 -9.74 2.90
CA LEU A 59 8.28 -10.08 4.10
C LEU A 59 8.51 -11.52 4.54
N ASP A 60 8.46 -12.47 3.60
CA ASP A 60 8.71 -13.90 3.86
C ASP A 60 10.10 -14.15 4.47
N ARG A 61 11.10 -13.34 4.13
CA ARG A 61 12.47 -13.46 4.68
C ARG A 61 12.61 -12.85 6.07
N VAL A 62 11.96 -11.71 6.33
CA VAL A 62 12.16 -10.94 7.57
C VAL A 62 11.21 -11.33 8.70
N LEU A 63 10.08 -11.97 8.38
CA LEU A 63 9.09 -12.44 9.36
C LEU A 63 9.20 -13.96 9.54
N ASN A 64 10.32 -14.41 10.09
CA ASN A 64 10.66 -15.83 10.22
C ASN A 64 10.24 -16.49 11.55
N THR A 65 9.51 -15.75 12.40
CA THR A 65 8.94 -16.26 13.65
C THR A 65 7.50 -15.79 13.84
N ASP A 66 6.71 -16.55 14.59
CA ASP A 66 5.32 -16.20 14.91
C ASP A 66 5.22 -14.87 15.66
N GLN A 67 6.21 -14.55 16.50
CA GLN A 67 6.27 -13.28 17.21
C GLN A 67 6.46 -12.10 16.24
N GLN A 68 7.36 -12.22 15.27
CA GLN A 68 7.55 -11.18 14.25
C GLN A 68 6.31 -11.05 13.37
N ALA A 69 5.71 -12.15 12.93
CA ALA A 69 4.49 -12.14 12.14
C ALA A 69 3.33 -11.47 12.90
N SER A 70 3.21 -11.73 14.21
CA SER A 70 2.20 -11.11 15.08
C SER A 70 2.42 -9.59 15.22
N LEU A 71 3.67 -9.16 15.43
CA LEU A 71 4.02 -7.73 15.50
C LEU A 71 3.75 -7.01 14.17
N ALA A 72 4.12 -7.61 13.05
CA ALA A 72 3.85 -7.07 11.72
C ALA A 72 2.35 -6.97 11.46
N THR A 73 1.57 -8.00 11.81
CA THR A 73 0.12 -8.01 11.65
C THR A 73 -0.55 -6.92 12.48
N ALA A 74 -0.12 -6.75 13.74
CA ALA A 74 -0.63 -5.69 14.61
C ALA A 74 -0.34 -4.29 14.04
N ALA A 75 0.88 -4.07 13.54
CA ALA A 75 1.26 -2.82 12.90
C ALA A 75 0.46 -2.55 11.61
N ALA A 76 0.28 -3.56 10.75
CA ALA A 76 -0.53 -3.46 9.54
C ALA A 76 -1.98 -3.07 9.86
N LYS A 77 -2.61 -3.73 10.84
CA LYS A 77 -3.96 -3.40 11.32
C LYS A 77 -4.04 -1.94 11.80
N ARG A 78 -3.06 -1.49 12.59
CA ARG A 78 -2.99 -0.10 13.05
C ARG A 78 -2.89 0.88 11.89
N THR A 79 -2.08 0.59 10.87
CA THR A 79 -1.96 1.44 9.67
C THR A 79 -3.29 1.56 8.93
N PHE A 80 -4.01 0.45 8.74
CA PHE A 80 -5.37 0.51 8.16
C PHE A 80 -6.31 1.39 8.99
N LEU A 81 -6.30 1.28 10.31
CA LEU A 81 -7.15 2.10 11.18
C LEU A 81 -6.79 3.59 11.11
N ILE A 82 -5.51 3.94 11.00
CA ILE A 82 -5.06 5.32 10.81
C ILE A 82 -5.61 5.87 9.48
N TYR A 83 -5.45 5.15 8.37
CA TYR A 83 -6.02 5.58 7.09
C TYR A 83 -7.55 5.74 7.16
N ALA A 84 -8.24 4.79 7.79
CA ALA A 84 -9.69 4.85 7.95
C ALA A 84 -10.14 6.06 8.78
N SER A 85 -9.41 6.45 9.83
CA SER A 85 -9.75 7.63 10.64
C SER A 85 -9.55 8.93 9.86
N GLN A 86 -8.49 9.03 9.06
CA GLN A 86 -8.27 10.18 8.18
C GLN A 86 -9.38 10.33 7.14
N LEU A 87 -9.80 9.22 6.51
CA LEU A 87 -10.91 9.24 5.54
C LEU A 87 -12.25 9.66 6.15
N LYS A 88 -12.53 9.24 7.39
CA LYS A 88 -13.74 9.66 8.11
C LYS A 88 -13.73 11.14 8.49
N GLY A 89 -12.55 11.73 8.70
CA GLY A 89 -12.41 13.18 8.94
C GLY A 89 -12.59 14.06 7.69
N LEU A 90 -12.70 13.45 6.50
CA LEU A 90 -12.92 14.15 5.22
C LEU A 90 -14.39 14.16 4.77
N ALA A 91 -15.26 13.42 5.46
CA ALA A 91 -16.70 13.30 5.16
C ALA A 91 -17.52 14.19 6.10
#